data_AF-A0AAP7DHX4-F1
#
_entry.id   AF-A0AAP7DHX4-F1
#
_cell.length_a   1.000
_cell.length_b   1.000
_cell.length_c   1.000
_cell.angle_alpha   90.00
_cell.angle_beta   90.00
_cell.angle_gamma   90.00
#
_symmetry.space_group_name_H-M   'P 1'
#
loop_
_entity.id
_entity.type
_entity.pdbx_description
1 polymer ?
#
loop_
_entity_poly.entity_id
_entity_poly.type
_entity_poly.pdbx_seq_one_letter_code
_entity_poly.pdbx_strand_id
1 'polypeptide(L)'
;MEMTPYKELAEAFKQAQYDVPDYTQITGAQEEVLARYEKIKPYLTQESYYYLFRDRSLVVTLGAARKQQCNIVVTSFQLEQESEADGGKNFTYSMTLELRNGQGQVMEEIEVSAGQMEFAIQDGGLFIARDHDGNPLWSKYN
;
A
#
# COMPACT_ATOMS: atom_id res chain seq x y z
N MET A 1 -15.79 17.66 9.25
CA MET A 1 -14.33 17.45 9.23
C MET A 1 -13.92 17.22 7.80
N GLU A 2 -12.77 17.71 7.35
CA GLU A 2 -12.34 17.54 5.96
C GLU A 2 -11.72 16.15 5.74
N MET A 3 -12.31 15.36 4.83
CA MET A 3 -11.85 14.02 4.45
C MET A 3 -10.60 14.04 3.56
N THR A 4 -10.39 15.14 2.86
CA THR A 4 -9.32 15.34 1.87
C THR A 4 -7.93 14.94 2.37
N PRO A 5 -7.43 15.42 3.53
CA PRO A 5 -6.09 15.06 4.00
C PRO A 5 -5.92 13.56 4.30
N TYR A 6 -6.99 12.89 4.76
CA TYR A 6 -6.96 11.44 5.02
C TYR A 6 -6.89 10.65 3.72
N LYS A 7 -7.71 11.03 2.73
CA LYS A 7 -7.71 10.40 1.41
C LYS A 7 -6.38 10.57 0.70
N GLU A 8 -5.85 11.79 0.64
CA GLU A 8 -4.58 12.08 -0.03
C GLU A 8 -3.42 11.29 0.59
N LEU A 9 -3.37 11.22 1.93
CA LEU A 9 -2.36 10.45 2.64
C LEU A 9 -2.45 8.95 2.32
N ALA A 10 -3.66 8.39 2.40
CA ALA A 10 -3.89 6.97 2.18
C ALA A 10 -3.61 6.56 0.73
N GLU A 11 -4.05 7.36 -0.23
CA GLU A 11 -3.83 7.11 -1.65
C GLU A 11 -2.33 7.16 -1.99
N ALA A 12 -1.62 8.18 -1.51
CA ALA A 12 -0.17 8.30 -1.71
C ALA A 12 0.60 7.12 -1.08
N PHE A 13 0.19 6.70 0.13
CA PHE A 13 0.76 5.51 0.76
C PHE A 13 0.53 4.25 -0.06
N LYS A 14 -0.70 3.99 -0.53
CA LYS A 14 -1.01 2.80 -1.34
C LYS A 14 -0.29 2.80 -2.66
N GLN A 15 -0.20 3.95 -3.33
CA GLN A 15 0.60 4.10 -4.54
C GLN A 15 2.07 3.74 -4.24
N ALA A 16 2.68 4.31 -3.21
CA ALA A 16 4.07 4.03 -2.85
C ALA A 16 4.31 2.56 -2.43
N GLN A 17 3.35 1.95 -1.72
CA GLN A 17 3.40 0.55 -1.28
C GLN A 17 3.49 -0.39 -2.48
N TYR A 18 2.64 -0.19 -3.49
CA TYR A 18 2.50 -1.10 -4.62
C TYR A 18 3.25 -0.69 -5.90
N ASP A 19 3.83 0.51 -5.96
CA ASP A 19 4.48 1.08 -7.17
C ASP A 19 5.66 0.23 -7.66
N VAL A 20 5.45 -0.61 -8.67
CA VAL A 20 6.52 -1.34 -9.35
C VAL A 20 6.50 -0.91 -10.82
N PRO A 21 7.26 0.13 -11.19
CA PRO A 21 7.18 0.71 -12.54
C PRO A 21 7.97 -0.07 -13.59
N ASP A 22 8.97 -0.84 -13.18
CA ASP A 22 9.75 -1.71 -14.06
C ASP A 22 10.19 -2.99 -13.33
N TYR A 23 9.48 -4.09 -13.59
CA TYR A 23 9.78 -5.39 -12.98
C TYR A 23 11.12 -5.98 -13.42
N THR A 24 11.68 -5.53 -14.56
CA THR A 24 12.95 -6.05 -15.08
C THR A 24 14.15 -5.59 -14.26
N GLN A 25 13.98 -4.50 -13.49
CA GLN A 25 15.01 -3.96 -12.60
C GLN A 25 14.96 -4.59 -11.19
N ILE A 26 14.01 -5.49 -10.92
CA ILE A 26 13.90 -6.12 -9.60
C ILE A 26 15.05 -7.12 -9.42
N THR A 27 15.97 -6.75 -8.54
CA THR A 27 17.12 -7.58 -8.19
C THR A 27 16.81 -8.47 -6.97
N GLY A 28 15.94 -8.00 -6.08
CA GLY A 28 15.69 -8.63 -4.78
C GLY A 28 16.83 -8.40 -3.78
N ALA A 29 17.76 -7.49 -4.09
CA ALA A 29 18.81 -7.05 -3.17
C ALA A 29 18.19 -6.40 -1.93
N GLN A 30 18.86 -6.54 -0.79
CA GLN A 30 18.36 -6.00 0.48
C GLN A 30 18.23 -4.48 0.44
N GLU A 31 19.16 -3.79 -0.24
CA GLU A 31 19.17 -2.35 -0.41
C GLU A 31 17.95 -1.84 -1.20
N GLU A 32 17.53 -2.59 -2.22
CA GLU A 32 16.33 -2.28 -3.01
C GLU A 32 15.08 -2.35 -2.14
N VAL A 33 14.96 -3.42 -1.34
CA VAL A 33 13.84 -3.61 -0.41
C VAL A 33 13.81 -2.49 0.63
N LEU A 34 14.96 -2.16 1.22
CA LEU A 34 15.10 -1.07 2.20
C LEU A 34 14.73 0.29 1.61
N ALA A 35 15.19 0.59 0.39
CA ALA A 35 14.84 1.84 -0.30
C ALA A 35 13.33 2.00 -0.48
N ARG A 36 12.60 0.90 -0.72
CA ARG A 36 11.14 0.94 -0.81
C ARG A 36 10.48 1.15 0.55
N TYR A 37 10.99 0.54 1.62
CA TYR A 37 10.49 0.82 2.97
C TYR A 37 10.68 2.29 3.35
N GLU A 38 11.83 2.89 3.04
CA GLU A 38 12.06 4.32 3.28
C GLU A 38 11.11 5.23 2.47
N LYS A 39 10.60 4.79 1.30
CA LYS A 39 9.57 5.54 0.55
C LYS A 39 8.22 5.58 1.27
N ILE A 40 7.82 4.51 1.97
CA ILE A 40 6.51 4.45 2.64
C ILE A 40 6.55 4.99 4.07
N LYS A 41 7.73 5.05 4.68
CA LYS A 41 7.96 5.50 6.06
C LYS A 41 7.34 6.87 6.40
N PRO A 42 7.36 7.90 5.51
CA PRO A 42 6.78 9.20 5.84
C PRO A 42 5.26 9.19 6.07
N TYR A 43 4.56 8.16 5.60
CA TYR A 43 3.09 8.07 5.72
C TYR A 43 2.64 7.36 6.99
N LEU A 44 3.56 6.70 7.70
CA LEU A 44 3.25 5.70 8.71
C LEU A 44 3.67 6.18 10.10
N THR A 45 2.96 5.72 11.13
CA THR A 45 3.52 5.72 12.47
C THR A 45 4.72 4.77 12.52
N GLN A 46 5.62 4.98 13.49
CA GLN A 46 6.79 4.12 13.67
C GLN A 46 6.39 2.65 13.90
N GLU A 47 5.31 2.41 14.65
CA GLU A 47 4.78 1.07 14.90
C GLU A 47 4.29 0.40 13.60
N SER A 48 3.49 1.11 12.80
CA SER A 48 2.95 0.60 11.53
C SER A 48 4.06 0.31 10.53
N TYR A 49 5.09 1.17 10.47
CA TYR A 49 6.30 0.93 9.66
C TYR A 49 7.00 -0.37 10.05
N TYR A 50 7.27 -0.60 11.34
CA TYR A 50 7.92 -1.84 11.78
C TYR A 50 7.07 -3.08 11.56
N TYR A 51 5.74 -2.96 11.71
CA TYR A 51 4.82 -4.04 11.40
C TYR A 51 4.95 -4.47 9.93
N LEU A 52 4.83 -3.52 9.00
CA LEU A 52 4.95 -3.79 7.56
C LEU A 52 6.32 -4.34 7.16
N PHE A 53 7.38 -3.85 7.81
CA PHE A 53 8.74 -4.33 7.61
C PHE A 53 8.89 -5.80 8.03
N ARG A 54 8.39 -6.15 9.22
CA ARG A 54 8.45 -7.51 9.77
C ARG A 54 7.62 -8.50 8.97
N ASP A 55 6.43 -8.10 8.52
CA ASP A 55 5.53 -8.92 7.70
C ASP A 55 6.03 -9.04 6.25
N ARG A 56 7.13 -8.35 5.90
CA ARG A 56 7.78 -8.42 4.58
C ARG A 56 6.85 -7.99 3.44
N SER A 57 5.85 -7.15 3.71
CA SER A 57 4.82 -6.70 2.76
C SER A 57 5.40 -6.25 1.39
N LEU A 58 6.48 -5.47 1.40
CA LEU A 58 7.11 -4.99 0.16
C LEU A 58 7.93 -6.06 -0.57
N VAL A 59 8.44 -7.06 0.15
CA VAL A 59 9.10 -8.22 -0.46
C VAL A 59 8.08 -9.05 -1.24
N VAL A 60 6.87 -9.19 -0.72
CA VAL A 60 5.76 -9.87 -1.39
C VAL A 60 5.41 -9.16 -2.70
N THR A 61 5.29 -7.83 -2.65
CA THR A 61 4.97 -7.01 -3.84
C THR A 61 6.02 -7.19 -4.94
N LEU A 62 7.31 -7.06 -4.60
CA LEU A 62 8.40 -7.29 -5.56
C LEU A 62 8.45 -8.73 -6.07
N GLY A 63 8.22 -9.70 -5.18
CA GLY A 63 8.17 -11.11 -5.54
C GLY A 63 7.05 -11.44 -6.51
N ALA A 64 5.85 -10.87 -6.30
CA ALA A 64 4.72 -11.01 -7.20
C ALA A 64 5.03 -10.39 -8.57
N ALA A 65 5.50 -9.15 -8.62
CA ALA A 65 5.89 -8.47 -9.86
C ALA A 65 6.91 -9.28 -10.67
N ARG A 66 7.97 -9.77 -10.00
CA ARG A 66 9.00 -10.58 -10.66
C ARG A 66 8.48 -11.92 -11.16
N LYS A 67 7.66 -12.62 -10.36
CA LYS A 67 7.10 -13.94 -10.68
C LYS A 67 6.12 -13.85 -11.85
N GLN A 68 5.28 -12.81 -11.88
CA GLN A 68 4.28 -12.59 -12.91
C GLN A 68 4.80 -11.77 -14.11
N GLN A 69 6.06 -11.30 -14.05
CA GLN A 69 6.68 -10.46 -15.08
C GLN A 69 5.83 -9.22 -15.41
N CYS A 70 5.41 -8.50 -14.37
CA CYS A 70 4.51 -7.37 -14.49
C CYS A 70 4.92 -6.16 -13.64
N ASN A 71 4.62 -4.99 -14.16
CA ASN A 71 4.58 -3.74 -13.42
C ASN A 71 3.28 -3.69 -12.60
N ILE A 72 3.31 -3.04 -11.45
CA ILE A 72 2.16 -2.95 -10.53
C ILE A 72 1.90 -1.48 -10.23
N VAL A 73 0.65 -1.05 -10.38
CA VAL A 73 0.22 0.31 -10.06
C VAL A 73 -1.15 0.28 -9.40
N VAL A 74 -1.42 1.24 -8.51
CA VAL A 74 -2.76 1.53 -8.01
C VAL A 74 -3.44 2.48 -9.00
N THR A 75 -4.59 2.10 -9.57
CA THR A 75 -5.31 2.94 -10.55
C THR A 75 -6.62 3.50 -10.04
N SER A 76 -7.15 2.94 -8.95
CA SER A 76 -8.30 3.48 -8.26
C SER A 76 -8.08 3.42 -6.75
N PHE A 77 -8.56 4.44 -6.04
CA PHE A 77 -8.59 4.48 -4.58
C PHE A 77 -9.79 5.29 -4.10
N GLN A 78 -10.58 4.70 -3.19
CA GLN A 78 -11.67 5.39 -2.51
C GLN A 78 -11.58 5.11 -1.01
N LEU A 79 -11.78 6.16 -0.21
CA LEU A 79 -11.72 6.11 1.25
C LEU A 79 -13.05 6.62 1.82
N GLU A 80 -13.63 5.86 2.71
CA GLU A 80 -14.89 6.16 3.39
C GLU A 80 -14.69 6.10 4.90
N GLN A 81 -15.32 7.04 5.62
CA GLN A 81 -15.25 7.08 7.08
C GLN A 81 -16.34 6.17 7.67
N GLU A 82 -15.97 5.19 8.50
CA GLU A 82 -16.94 4.29 9.13
C GLU A 82 -17.48 4.85 10.45
N SER A 83 -16.61 5.34 11.34
CA SER A 83 -17.03 5.89 12.64
C SER A 83 -15.95 6.75 13.31
N GLU A 84 -16.39 7.69 14.16
CA GLU A 84 -15.55 8.32 15.18
C GLU A 84 -15.81 7.56 16.49
N ALA A 85 -14.86 6.74 16.95
CA ALA A 85 -14.91 6.14 18.28
C ALA A 85 -13.65 6.55 19.06
N ASP A 86 -13.84 6.85 20.35
CA ASP A 86 -12.83 7.44 21.24
C ASP A 86 -11.45 6.77 21.11
N GLY A 87 -10.50 7.48 20.51
CA GLY A 87 -9.08 7.12 20.45
C GLY A 87 -8.52 6.84 19.04
N GLY A 88 -9.34 6.72 18.00
CA GLY A 88 -8.87 6.50 16.63
C GLY A 88 -9.95 6.76 15.58
N LYS A 89 -9.54 7.10 14.35
CA LYS A 89 -10.47 7.23 13.21
C LYS A 89 -10.31 6.03 12.31
N ASN A 90 -11.39 5.25 12.18
CA ASN A 90 -11.43 4.04 11.36
C ASN A 90 -12.09 4.36 10.03
N PHE A 91 -11.42 3.96 8.95
CA PHE A 91 -11.88 4.15 7.59
C PHE A 91 -11.87 2.81 6.86
N THR A 92 -12.82 2.64 5.95
CA THR A 92 -12.75 1.62 4.92
C THR A 92 -12.22 2.23 3.64
N TYR A 93 -11.55 1.41 2.85
CA TYR A 93 -11.17 1.79 1.50
C TYR A 93 -11.38 0.64 0.52
N SER A 94 -11.53 1.06 -0.74
CA SER A 94 -11.39 0.18 -1.89
C SER A 94 -10.25 0.68 -2.78
N MET A 95 -9.58 -0.25 -3.45
CA MET A 95 -8.56 0.06 -4.45
C MET A 95 -8.50 -1.00 -5.54
N THR A 96 -8.01 -0.59 -6.71
CA THR A 96 -7.69 -1.48 -7.82
C THR A 96 -6.19 -1.46 -8.07
N LEU A 97 -5.57 -2.65 -8.06
CA LEU A 97 -4.22 -2.85 -8.54
C LEU A 97 -4.27 -3.33 -9.98
N GLU A 98 -3.52 -2.71 -10.87
CA GLU A 98 -3.31 -3.19 -12.23
C GLU A 98 -1.94 -3.79 -12.37
N LEU A 99 -1.91 -5.01 -12.90
CA LEU A 99 -0.69 -5.70 -13.30
C LEU A 99 -0.53 -5.54 -14.81
N ARG A 100 0.56 -4.90 -15.23
CA ARG A 100 0.82 -4.57 -16.64
C ARG A 100 2.07 -5.27 -17.14
N ASN A 101 2.03 -5.81 -18.36
CA ASN A 101 3.22 -6.40 -18.97
C ASN A 101 4.26 -5.30 -19.35
N GLY A 102 5.45 -5.71 -19.82
CA GLY A 102 6.50 -4.77 -20.26
C GLY A 102 6.12 -3.85 -21.44
N GLN A 103 4.97 -4.09 -22.09
CA GLN A 103 4.41 -3.21 -23.13
C GLN A 103 3.34 -2.26 -22.59
N GLY A 104 3.05 -2.30 -21.29
CA GLY A 104 2.05 -1.47 -20.61
C GLY A 104 0.61 -2.00 -20.73
N GLN A 105 0.40 -3.17 -21.35
CA GLN A 105 -0.93 -3.77 -21.46
C GLN A 105 -1.35 -4.37 -20.12
N VAL A 106 -2.58 -4.09 -19.69
CA VAL A 106 -3.18 -4.68 -18.49
C VAL A 106 -3.32 -6.19 -18.70
N MET A 107 -2.69 -6.97 -17.83
CA MET A 107 -2.78 -8.42 -17.78
C MET A 107 -3.89 -8.83 -16.82
N GLU A 108 -4.00 -8.12 -15.69
CA GLU A 108 -4.90 -8.46 -14.61
C GLU A 108 -5.21 -7.23 -13.74
N GLU A 109 -6.44 -7.20 -13.21
CA GLU A 109 -6.88 -6.25 -12.21
C GLU A 109 -7.19 -7.01 -10.91
N ILE A 110 -6.73 -6.47 -9.78
CA ILE A 110 -7.02 -7.01 -8.45
C ILE A 110 -7.77 -5.95 -7.67
N GLU A 111 -9.03 -6.25 -7.37
CA GLU A 111 -9.87 -5.41 -6.54
C GLU A 111 -9.69 -5.75 -5.06
N VAL A 112 -9.46 -4.73 -4.26
CA VAL A 112 -9.59 -4.77 -2.80
C VAL A 112 -10.83 -3.96 -2.46
N SER A 113 -11.88 -4.62 -1.98
CA SER A 113 -13.19 -4.00 -1.74
C SER A 113 -13.49 -3.70 -0.27
N ALA A 114 -12.68 -4.22 0.66
CA ALA A 114 -12.91 -4.11 2.10
C ALA A 114 -11.60 -3.89 2.87
N GLY A 115 -10.76 -2.97 2.39
CA GLY A 115 -9.57 -2.53 3.12
C GLY A 115 -9.97 -1.71 4.34
N GLN A 116 -9.22 -1.82 5.43
CA GLN A 116 -9.40 -1.01 6.64
C GLN A 116 -8.14 -0.22 6.95
N MET A 117 -8.30 1.05 7.32
CA MET A 117 -7.20 1.93 7.66
C MET A 117 -7.53 2.76 8.90
N GLU A 118 -6.57 2.85 9.82
CA GLU A 118 -6.65 3.69 11.01
C GLU A 118 -5.60 4.79 10.93
N PHE A 119 -5.97 5.98 11.37
CA PHE A 119 -5.07 7.14 11.37
C PHE A 119 -4.85 7.68 12.79
N ALA A 120 -3.64 8.19 13.02
CA ALA A 120 -3.26 8.86 14.25
C ALA A 120 -2.69 10.25 13.96
N ILE A 121 -2.89 11.17 14.89
CA ILE A 121 -2.19 12.46 14.92
C ILE A 121 -1.06 12.33 15.94
N GLN A 122 0.19 12.46 15.49
CA GLN A 122 1.39 12.37 16.31
C GLN A 122 2.31 13.54 15.97
N ASP A 123 2.88 14.21 16.97
CA ASP A 123 3.80 15.34 16.79
C ASP A 123 3.29 16.45 15.84
N GLY A 124 1.96 16.63 15.79
CA GLY A 124 1.30 17.61 14.91
C GLY A 124 1.12 17.17 13.45
N GLY A 125 1.53 15.96 13.08
CA GLY A 125 1.33 15.36 11.75
C GLY A 125 0.25 14.27 11.75
N LEU A 126 -0.34 14.02 10.57
CA LEU A 126 -1.28 12.94 10.32
C LEU A 126 -0.55 11.73 9.73
N PHE A 127 -0.75 10.54 10.32
CA PHE A 127 -0.09 9.31 9.94
C PHE A 127 -1.05 8.12 9.93
N ILE A 128 -0.70 7.09 9.15
CA ILE A 128 -1.39 5.80 9.12
C ILE A 128 -0.87 4.95 10.28
N ALA A 129 -1.75 4.63 11.23
CA ALA A 129 -1.47 3.83 12.41
C ALA A 129 -1.68 2.33 12.18
N ARG A 130 -2.61 1.98 11.29
CA ARG A 130 -2.87 0.60 10.89
C ARG A 130 -3.38 0.56 9.46
N ASP A 131 -2.96 -0.46 8.73
CA ASP A 131 -3.43 -0.76 7.39
C ASP A 131 -3.72 -2.26 7.27
N HIS A 132 -4.88 -2.60 6.74
CA HIS A 132 -5.31 -3.97 6.53
C HIS A 132 -6.06 -4.09 5.19
N ASP A 133 -5.32 -4.34 4.11
CA ASP A 133 -5.87 -4.73 2.79
C ASP A 133 -5.99 -6.25 2.62
N GLY A 134 -5.60 -7.04 3.62
CA GLY A 134 -5.53 -8.50 3.49
C GLY A 134 -4.40 -8.99 2.57
N ASN A 135 -3.39 -8.17 2.29
CA ASN A 135 -2.24 -8.48 1.45
C ASN A 135 -2.65 -9.12 0.11
N PRO A 136 -3.34 -8.39 -0.80
CA PRO A 136 -3.96 -8.93 -2.01
C PRO A 136 -3.01 -9.75 -2.89
N LEU A 137 -1.74 -9.32 -3.01
CA LEU A 137 -0.73 -10.03 -3.79
C LEU A 137 -0.25 -11.33 -3.11
N TRP A 138 -0.22 -11.37 -1.78
CA TRP A 138 0.08 -12.61 -1.05
C TRP A 138 -1.05 -13.61 -1.27
N SER A 139 -2.29 -13.22 -0.93
CA SER A 139 -3.48 -14.06 -0.99
C SER A 139 -3.73 -14.68 -2.36
N LYS A 140 -3.24 -14.02 -3.43
CA LYS A 140 -3.42 -14.47 -4.81
C LYS A 140 -2.28 -15.33 -5.34
N TYR A 141 -1.03 -15.10 -4.89
CA TYR A 141 0.16 -15.70 -5.53
C TYR A 141 1.04 -16.56 -4.60
N ASN A 142 0.71 -16.65 -3.32
CA ASN A 142 1.34 -17.51 -2.31
C ASN A 142 0.30 -18.37 -1.58
#